data_AF-A0A7Y2L4F9-F1
#
_entry.id   AF-A0A7Y2L4F9-F1
#
_cell.length_a   1.000
_cell.length_b   1.000
_cell.length_c   1.000
_cell.angle_alpha   90.00
_cell.angle_beta   90.00
_cell.angle_gamma   90.00
#
_symmetry.space_group_name_H-M   'P 1'
#
loop_
_entity.id
_entity.type
_entity.pdbx_description
1 polymer ?
#
loop_
_entity_poly.entity_id
_entity_poly.type
_entity_poly.pdbx_seq_one_letter_code
_entity_poly.pdbx_strand_id
1 'polypeptide(L)'
;MPAITVDLPALAQSIKEWGRELGFQQVAIAGLDLGEHEQHLERWLAAGYHGDMEYMGAHGSKRSHPEELVPGTLRHVGIAGQVVHAQRHHAQGA
;
A
#
# COMPACT_ATOMS: atom_id res chain seq x y z
N MET A 1 21.07 27.93 3.09
CA MET A 1 20.52 27.19 1.94
C MET A 1 19.11 27.72 1.71
N PRO A 2 18.71 28.14 0.50
CA PRO A 2 17.35 28.58 0.28
C PRO A 2 16.42 27.40 0.56
N ALA A 3 15.38 27.63 1.36
CA ALA A 3 14.33 26.64 1.56
C ALA A 3 13.61 26.45 0.22
N ILE A 4 13.77 25.28 -0.40
CA ILE A 4 12.93 24.90 -1.53
C ILE A 4 11.52 24.75 -0.96
N THR A 5 10.67 25.73 -1.21
CA THR A 5 9.24 25.62 -0.92
C THR A 5 8.64 24.69 -1.95
N VAL A 6 8.49 23.42 -1.56
CA VAL A 6 7.82 22.41 -2.39
C VAL A 6 6.32 22.68 -2.36
N ASP A 7 5.74 22.89 -3.54
CA ASP A 7 4.28 22.91 -3.71
C ASP A 7 3.75 21.47 -3.64
N LEU A 8 3.32 21.09 -2.45
CA LEU A 8 2.80 19.74 -2.18
C LEU A 8 1.53 19.42 -2.98
N PRO A 9 0.54 20.34 -3.16
CA PRO A 9 -0.56 20.14 -4.08
C PRO A 9 -0.13 19.84 -5.52
N ALA A 10 0.79 20.62 -6.09
CA ALA A 10 1.27 20.40 -7.45
C ALA A 10 1.98 19.04 -7.57
N LEU A 11 2.82 18.69 -6.60
CA LEU A 11 3.49 17.41 -6.55
C LEU A 11 2.50 16.23 -6.46
N ALA A 12 1.46 16.36 -5.63
CA ALA A 12 0.43 15.33 -5.50
C ALA A 12 -0.32 15.09 -6.82
N GLN A 13 -0.54 16.16 -7.60
CA GLN A 13 -1.14 16.05 -8.92
C GLN A 13 -0.20 15.33 -9.91
N SER A 14 1.08 15.72 -9.96
CA SER A 14 2.07 15.06 -10.82
C SER A 14 2.21 13.56 -10.51
N ILE A 15 2.22 13.17 -9.23
CA ILE A 15 2.28 11.76 -8.83
C ILE A 15 1.09 10.95 -9.39
N LYS A 16 -0.12 11.52 -9.35
CA LYS A 16 -1.32 10.86 -9.88
C LYS A 16 -1.27 10.75 -11.41
N GLU A 17 -0.75 11.77 -12.08
CA GLU A 17 -0.58 11.78 -13.54
C GLU A 17 0.42 10.71 -13.97
N TRP A 18 1.59 10.66 -13.35
CA TRP A 18 2.60 9.63 -13.62
C TRP A 18 2.06 8.22 -13.39
N GLY A 19 1.34 7.99 -12.30
CA GLY A 19 0.78 6.67 -12.04
C GLY A 19 -0.25 6.24 -13.11
N ARG A 20 -1.05 7.18 -13.63
CA ARG A 20 -1.96 6.90 -14.75
C ARG A 20 -1.19 6.60 -16.04
N GLU A 21 -0.12 7.35 -16.34
CA GLU A 21 0.74 7.12 -17.51
C GLU A 21 1.42 5.75 -17.46
N LEU A 22 1.77 5.27 -16.25
CA LEU A 22 2.32 3.94 -16.01
C LEU A 22 1.27 2.82 -16.09
N GLY A 23 0.00 3.15 -16.32
CA GLY A 23 -1.08 2.17 -16.50
C GLY A 23 -1.77 1.73 -15.20
N PHE A 24 -1.52 2.38 -14.07
CA PHE A 24 -2.27 2.12 -12.83
C PHE A 24 -3.68 2.72 -12.94
N GLN A 25 -4.70 1.98 -12.49
CA GLN A 25 -6.08 2.46 -12.50
C GLN A 25 -6.34 3.47 -11.37
N GLN A 26 -5.63 3.35 -10.26
CA GLN A 26 -5.79 4.25 -9.12
C GLN A 26 -4.47 4.56 -8.45
N VAL A 27 -4.29 5.83 -8.07
CA VAL A 27 -3.18 6.34 -7.26
C VAL A 27 -3.78 7.12 -6.09
N ALA A 28 -3.39 6.76 -4.87
CA ALA A 28 -3.88 7.40 -3.64
C ALA A 28 -2.71 7.85 -2.77
N ILE A 29 -2.88 8.96 -2.06
CA ILE A 29 -1.89 9.49 -1.11
C ILE A 29 -2.59 9.61 0.24
N ALA A 30 -2.06 8.92 1.26
CA ALA A 30 -2.61 8.89 2.60
C ALA A 30 -1.57 9.32 3.64
N GLY A 31 -2.05 9.85 4.77
CA GLY A 31 -1.21 10.09 5.96
C GLY A 31 -0.93 8.79 6.72
N LEU A 32 -0.21 8.90 7.84
CA LEU A 32 0.19 7.76 8.68
C LEU A 32 -0.74 7.56 9.89
N ASP A 33 -1.99 8.00 9.82
CA ASP A 33 -2.91 7.75 10.95
C ASP A 33 -3.32 6.27 10.96
N LEU A 34 -2.61 5.49 11.76
CA LEU A 34 -2.77 4.04 11.92
C LEU A 34 -3.37 3.65 13.28
N GLY A 35 -3.79 4.63 14.09
CA GLY A 35 -4.03 4.49 15.53
C GLY A 35 -4.94 3.34 15.95
N GLU A 36 -6.10 3.16 15.32
CA GLU A 36 -7.01 2.06 15.68
C GLU A 36 -6.71 0.74 14.94
N HIS A 37 -5.88 0.80 13.89
CA HIS A 37 -5.61 -0.34 13.02
C HIS A 37 -4.64 -1.34 13.65
N GLU A 38 -3.69 -0.86 14.45
CA GLU A 38 -2.75 -1.73 15.18
C GLU A 38 -3.50 -2.61 16.18
N GLN A 39 -4.32 -2.02 17.03
CA GLN A 39 -5.07 -2.79 18.04
C GLN A 39 -6.07 -3.76 17.40
N HIS A 40 -6.63 -3.41 16.24
CA HIS A 40 -7.49 -4.34 15.50
C HIS A 40 -6.69 -5.53 14.97
N LEU A 41 -5.48 -5.30 14.42
CA LEU A 41 -4.59 -6.35 13.96
C LEU A 41 -4.17 -7.26 15.11
N GLU A 42 -3.79 -6.71 16.26
CA GLU A 42 -3.42 -7.50 17.45
C GLU A 42 -4.57 -8.39 17.92
N ARG A 43 -5.79 -7.86 18.01
CA ARG A 43 -6.97 -8.66 18.37
C ARG A 43 -7.25 -9.77 17.36
N TRP A 44 -7.10 -9.48 16.08
CA TRP A 44 -7.32 -10.43 14.99
C TRP A 44 -6.26 -11.56 14.99
N LEU A 45 -4.99 -11.22 15.25
CA LEU A 45 -3.90 -12.18 15.42
C LEU A 45 -4.12 -13.05 16.66
N ALA A 46 -4.49 -12.45 17.80
CA ALA A 46 -4.77 -13.15 19.05
C ALA A 46 -5.96 -14.12 18.92
N ALA A 47 -6.93 -13.82 18.06
CA ALA A 47 -8.06 -14.69 17.77
C ALA A 47 -7.70 -15.88 16.84
N GLY A 48 -6.46 -15.98 16.37
CA GLY A 48 -6.03 -17.07 15.48
C GLY A 48 -6.60 -16.97 14.06
N TYR A 49 -7.13 -15.81 13.66
CA TYR A 49 -7.77 -15.64 12.35
C TYR A 49 -6.79 -15.56 11.17
N HIS A 50 -5.48 -15.66 11.45
CA HIS A 50 -4.43 -15.71 10.43
C HIS A 50 -4.24 -17.10 9.81
N GLY A 51 -4.91 -18.15 10.30
CA GLY A 51 -4.73 -19.51 9.80
C GLY A 51 -3.27 -19.93 9.85
N ASP A 52 -2.75 -20.49 8.75
CA ASP A 52 -1.34 -20.89 8.64
C ASP A 52 -0.38 -19.74 8.26
N MET A 53 -0.87 -18.49 8.21
CA MET A 53 -0.05 -17.34 7.82
C MET A 53 0.82 -16.83 8.97
N GLU A 54 1.71 -17.69 9.48
CA GLU A 54 2.61 -17.39 10.61
C GLU A 54 3.48 -16.14 10.35
N TYR A 55 3.77 -15.85 9.08
CA TYR A 55 4.49 -14.65 8.66
C TYR A 55 3.74 -13.32 8.96
N MET A 56 2.42 -13.36 9.17
CA MET A 56 1.62 -12.19 9.55
C MET A 56 1.92 -11.73 10.98
N GLY A 57 2.22 -12.67 11.88
CA GLY A 57 2.65 -12.36 13.25
C GLY A 57 4.17 -12.17 13.38
N ALA A 58 4.96 -12.72 12.46
CA ALA A 58 6.43 -12.70 12.54
C ALA A 58 7.06 -11.30 12.39
N HIS A 59 6.41 -10.38 11.68
CA HIS A 59 6.86 -9.00 11.50
C HIS A 59 5.88 -8.09 12.25
N GLY A 60 6.12 -7.87 13.55
CA GLY A 60 5.24 -7.17 14.51
C GLY A 60 4.91 -5.70 14.18
N SER A 61 5.24 -4.77 15.08
CA SER A 61 4.84 -3.35 15.03
C SER A 61 5.16 -2.64 13.70
N LYS A 62 6.25 -3.02 13.02
CA LYS A 62 6.70 -2.41 11.76
C LYS A 62 5.66 -2.42 10.62
N ARG A 63 4.64 -3.28 10.66
CA ARG A 63 3.51 -3.24 9.71
C ARG A 63 2.58 -2.05 9.94
N SER A 64 2.43 -1.66 11.20
CA SER A 64 1.54 -0.59 11.63
C SER A 64 2.29 0.73 11.86
N HIS A 65 3.62 0.69 11.86
CA HIS A 65 4.49 1.85 12.10
C HIS A 65 5.44 2.13 10.92
N PRO A 66 4.99 2.89 9.92
CA PRO A 66 5.80 3.35 8.80
C PRO A 66 7.09 4.08 9.19
N GLU A 67 7.05 4.84 10.27
CA GLU A 67 8.18 5.57 10.84
C GLU A 67 9.30 4.64 11.32
N GLU A 68 8.98 3.40 11.71
CA GLU A 68 9.96 2.38 12.08
C GLU A 68 10.62 1.73 10.86
N LEU A 69 10.01 1.84 9.68
CA LEU A 69 10.60 1.38 8.41
C LEU A 69 11.58 2.41 7.87
N VAL A 70 11.15 3.67 7.78
CA VAL A 70 11.99 4.79 7.30
C VAL A 70 11.76 6.00 8.20
N PRO A 71 12.78 6.46 8.94
CA PRO A 71 12.67 7.64 9.79
C PRO A 71 12.27 8.88 8.97
N GLY A 72 11.30 9.64 9.48
CA GLY A 72 10.80 10.85 8.81
C GLY A 72 9.75 10.59 7.72
N THR A 73 9.19 9.38 7.65
CA THR A 73 8.03 9.11 6.78
C THR A 73 6.85 9.97 7.23
N LEU A 74 6.16 10.60 6.28
CA LEU A 74 5.01 11.47 6.55
C LEU A 74 3.73 11.01 5.85
N ARG A 75 3.87 10.34 4.70
CA ARG A 75 2.77 9.95 3.82
C ARG A 75 3.17 8.73 3.00
N HIS A 76 2.18 7.92 2.67
CA HIS A 76 2.34 6.78 1.75
C HIS A 76 1.59 7.01 0.44
N VAL A 77 2.13 6.45 -0.63
CA VAL A 77 1.50 6.42 -1.96
C VAL A 77 1.08 4.99 -2.27
N GLY A 78 -0.21 4.77 -2.45
CA GLY A 78 -0.79 3.50 -2.87
C GLY A 78 -1.14 3.52 -4.35
N ILE A 79 -0.88 2.42 -5.04
CA ILE A 79 -1.20 2.21 -6.45
C ILE A 79 -2.00 0.92 -6.61
N ALA A 80 -3.02 0.94 -7.47
CA ALA A 80 -3.81 -0.25 -7.81
C ALA A 80 -3.84 -0.46 -9.32
N GLY A 81 -3.60 -1.71 -9.71
CA GLY A 81 -3.65 -2.18 -11.09
C GLY A 81 -4.69 -3.30 -11.27
N GLN A 82 -5.19 -3.46 -12.49
CA GLN A 82 -6.10 -4.51 -12.88
C GLN A 82 -5.32 -5.79 -13.12
N VAL A 83 -5.74 -6.86 -12.46
CA VAL A 83 -5.29 -8.21 -12.76
C VAL A 83 -6.28 -8.81 -13.74
N VAL A 84 -5.87 -8.95 -15.01
CA VAL A 84 -6.70 -9.61 -16.04
C VAL A 84 -6.56 -11.12 -15.92
N HIS A 85 -7.67 -11.82 -15.69
CA HIS A 85 -7.68 -13.27 -15.67
C HIS A 85 -7.73 -13.79 -17.10
N ALA A 86 -6.61 -14.30 -17.62
CA ALA A 86 -6.58 -14.91 -18.94
C ALA A 86 -7.42 -16.21 -18.92
N GLN A 87 -8.53 -16.25 -19.65
CA GLN A 87 -9.21 -17.50 -19.96
C GLN A 87 -8.36 -18.25 -20.98
N ARG A 88 -7.78 -19.39 -20.58
CA ARG A 88 -7.15 -20.31 -21.52
C ARG A 88 -8.25 -20.87 -22.43
N HIS A 89 -8.27 -20.46 -23.68
CA HIS A 89 -9.07 -21.13 -24.70
C HIS A 89 -8.52 -22.56 -24.87
N HIS A 90 -9.30 -23.55 -24.44
CA HIS A 90 -9.07 -24.95 -24.79
C HIS A 90 -9.24 -25.07 -26.31
N ALA A 91 -8.11 -25.12 -27.03
CA ALA A 91 -8.11 -25.62 -28.40
C ALA A 91 -8.43 -27.12 -28.35
N GLN A 92 -9.66 -27.48 -28.74
CA GLN A 92 -10.03 -28.85 -29.06
C GLN A 92 -9.32 -29.21 -30.37
N GLY A 93 -8.36 -30.14 -30.28
CA GLY A 93 -7.71 -30.74 -31.45
C GLY A 93 -8.71 -31.56 -32.25
N ALA A 94 -8.69 -31.35 -33.56
CA ALA A 94 -9.29 -32.22 -34.57
C ALA A 94 -8.35 -33.39 -34.89
#